data_AF-L2GQ06-F1
#
_entry.id   AF-L2GQ06-F1
#
_cell.length_a   1.000
_cell.length_b   1.000
_cell.length_c   1.000
_cell.angle_alpha   90.00
_cell.angle_beta   90.00
_cell.angle_gamma   90.00
#
_symmetry.space_group_name_H-M   'P 1'
#
loop_
_entity.id
_entity.type
_entity.pdbx_description
1 polymer ?
#
loop_
_entity_poly.entity_id
_entity_poly.type
_entity_poly.pdbx_seq_one_letter_code
_entity_poly.pdbx_strand_id
1 'polypeptide(L)'
;MEENMHSENMNPRRTLASRITAISCIRTLVVTDLIFHGARILFSIFVLYITRNDIVEEPLKVFLTGYILLCAAKAITFFSKNSAFFHINRLPEYEESNNGLAVFSNLVEGCNLFWYILGYHWLQQCENCSQTHPLLYYTTVIWLILGFVSYILPLVAIVLLLILVSYVKPKLKTVVFHNDSDIHDGNSRCVICYENYVPGSLVKFLPCDHHFHCECVDEWLNIRDTCPLCKKSTSILYDLIESADSPV
;
A
#
# COMPACT_ATOMS: atom_id res chain seq x y z
N MET A 1 -20.99 -47.68 13.90
CA MET A 1 -21.52 -47.60 12.54
C MET A 1 -21.11 -46.24 12.03
N GLU A 2 -19.81 -46.14 11.75
CA GLU A 2 -19.11 -44.96 11.24
C GLU A 2 -19.08 -45.01 9.72
N GLU A 3 -18.75 -43.87 9.11
CA GLU A 3 -18.53 -43.60 7.68
C GLU A 3 -19.75 -43.10 6.89
N ASN A 4 -19.88 -41.78 6.82
CA ASN A 4 -20.20 -41.03 5.60
C ASN A 4 -19.47 -39.68 5.71
N MET A 5 -18.35 -39.51 5.01
CA MET A 5 -18.30 -39.08 3.60
C MET A 5 -18.60 -37.58 3.45
N HIS A 6 -17.59 -36.75 3.75
CA HIS A 6 -17.26 -35.64 2.87
C HIS A 6 -15.77 -35.33 2.96
N SER A 7 -15.00 -35.99 2.09
CA SER A 7 -13.69 -35.49 1.68
C SER A 7 -13.91 -34.21 0.89
N GLU A 8 -13.69 -33.05 1.52
CA GLU A 8 -13.45 -31.83 0.77
C GLU A 8 -12.12 -31.98 0.03
N ASN A 9 -12.25 -32.40 -1.22
CA ASN A 9 -11.16 -32.62 -2.16
C ASN A 9 -10.61 -31.24 -2.59
N MET A 10 -9.81 -30.62 -1.71
CA MET A 10 -9.08 -29.40 -1.99
C MET A 10 -8.02 -29.72 -3.06
N ASN A 11 -8.40 -29.57 -4.33
CA ASN A 11 -7.62 -30.01 -5.48
C ASN A 11 -6.23 -29.36 -5.49
N PRO A 12 -5.13 -30.10 -5.21
CA PRO A 12 -3.78 -29.53 -5.13
C PRO A 12 -3.28 -28.98 -6.47
N ARG A 13 -3.93 -29.32 -7.60
CA ARG A 13 -3.62 -28.73 -8.90
C ARG A 13 -4.10 -27.28 -9.02
N ARG A 14 -5.18 -26.87 -8.33
CA ARG A 14 -5.68 -25.47 -8.38
C ARG A 14 -4.78 -24.51 -7.61
N THR A 15 -4.27 -24.93 -6.45
CA THR A 15 -3.31 -24.14 -5.66
C THR A 15 -1.94 -24.08 -6.33
N LEU A 16 -1.48 -25.17 -6.94
CA LEU A 16 -0.23 -25.19 -7.71
C LEU A 16 -0.33 -24.33 -8.98
N ALA A 17 -1.42 -24.43 -9.73
CA ALA A 17 -1.63 -23.63 -10.94
C ALA A 17 -1.71 -22.13 -10.61
N SER A 18 -2.47 -21.72 -9.59
CA SER A 18 -2.54 -20.32 -9.15
C SER A 18 -1.18 -19.79 -8.65
N ARG A 19 -0.40 -20.61 -7.95
CA ARG A 19 0.98 -20.27 -7.55
C ARG A 19 1.91 -20.08 -8.75
N ILE A 20 1.84 -20.97 -9.75
CA ILE A 20 2.64 -20.85 -10.99
C ILE A 20 2.25 -19.58 -11.77
N THR A 21 0.95 -19.28 -11.86
CA THR A 21 0.45 -18.05 -12.50
C THR A 21 0.90 -16.80 -11.74
N ALA A 22 0.85 -16.80 -10.40
CA ALA A 22 1.32 -15.68 -9.58
C ALA A 22 2.83 -15.44 -9.74
N ILE A 23 3.65 -16.49 -9.69
CA ILE A 23 5.11 -16.40 -9.91
C ILE A 23 5.41 -15.84 -11.31
N SER A 24 4.70 -16.33 -12.33
CA SER A 24 4.86 -15.84 -13.72
C SER A 24 4.46 -14.37 -13.86
N CYS A 25 3.39 -13.94 -13.18
CA CYS A 25 2.96 -12.55 -13.14
C CYS A 25 4.01 -11.66 -12.48
N ILE A 26 4.48 -12.03 -11.29
CA ILE A 26 5.52 -11.28 -10.55
C ILE A 26 6.80 -11.20 -11.39
N ARG A 27 7.22 -12.29 -12.06
CA ARG A 27 8.39 -12.29 -12.93
C ARG A 27 8.25 -11.27 -14.05
N THR A 28 7.08 -11.25 -14.70
CA THR A 28 6.77 -10.31 -15.77
C THR A 28 6.80 -8.87 -15.27
N LEU A 29 6.24 -8.60 -14.09
CA LEU A 29 6.29 -7.27 -13.46
C LEU A 29 7.72 -6.82 -13.15
N VAL A 30 8.54 -7.70 -12.55
CA VAL A 30 9.95 -7.41 -12.22
C VAL A 30 10.77 -7.14 -13.49
N VAL A 31 10.58 -7.95 -14.54
CA VAL A 31 11.29 -7.79 -15.82
C VAL A 31 10.88 -6.50 -16.52
N THR A 32 9.57 -6.21 -16.58
CA THR A 32 9.07 -4.99 -17.23
C THR A 32 9.55 -3.73 -16.52
N ASP A 33 9.60 -3.74 -15.19
CA ASP A 33 10.16 -2.63 -14.41
C ASP A 33 11.66 -2.42 -14.67
N LEU A 34 12.45 -3.51 -14.72
CA LEU A 34 13.88 -3.45 -15.03
C LEU A 34 14.13 -2.91 -16.45
N ILE A 35 13.33 -3.34 -17.43
CA ILE A 35 13.37 -2.84 -18.81
C ILE A 35 13.06 -1.35 -18.83
N PHE A 36 12.03 -0.91 -18.10
CA PHE A 36 11.66 0.50 -18.03
C PHE A 36 12.80 1.33 -17.44
N HIS A 37 13.39 0.91 -16.32
CA HIS A 37 14.56 1.58 -15.72
C HIS A 37 15.76 1.63 -16.69
N GLY A 38 16.05 0.53 -17.37
CA GLY A 38 17.11 0.46 -18.38
C GLY A 38 16.86 1.42 -19.54
N ALA A 39 15.64 1.48 -20.06
CA ALA A 39 15.27 2.39 -21.14
C ALA A 39 15.44 3.87 -20.75
N ARG A 40 15.07 4.25 -19.52
CA ARG A 40 15.27 5.62 -18.99
C ARG A 40 16.74 6.01 -18.95
N ILE A 41 17.59 5.09 -18.49
CA ILE A 41 19.05 5.29 -18.43
C ILE A 41 19.62 5.43 -19.85
N LEU A 42 19.29 4.50 -20.75
CA LEU A 42 19.78 4.51 -22.13
C LEU A 42 19.35 5.78 -22.88
N PHE A 43 18.09 6.20 -22.73
CA PHE A 43 17.60 7.44 -23.33
C PHE A 43 18.37 8.66 -22.79
N SER A 44 18.61 8.72 -21.49
CA SER A 44 19.34 9.83 -20.87
C SER A 44 20.81 9.87 -21.31
N ILE A 45 21.45 8.71 -21.46
CA ILE A 45 22.81 8.59 -22.03
C ILE A 45 22.82 9.06 -23.48
N PHE A 46 21.82 8.67 -24.28
CA PHE A 46 21.71 9.08 -25.67
C PHE A 46 21.56 10.60 -25.81
N VAL A 47 20.74 11.23 -24.97
CA VAL A 47 20.58 12.69 -24.93
C VAL A 47 21.90 13.37 -24.55
N LEU A 48 22.63 12.87 -23.55
CA LEU A 48 23.96 13.38 -23.19
C LEU A 48 25.00 13.18 -24.30
N TYR A 49 24.90 12.08 -25.04
CA TYR A 49 25.80 11.80 -26.17
C TYR A 49 25.58 12.80 -27.32
N ILE A 50 24.34 13.03 -27.71
CA ILE A 50 23.99 14.01 -28.77
C ILE A 50 24.42 15.41 -28.36
N THR A 51 24.11 15.81 -27.14
CA THR A 51 24.37 17.18 -26.64
C THR A 51 25.80 17.35 -26.12
N ARG A 52 26.70 16.37 -26.30
CA ARG A 52 28.03 16.35 -25.66
C ARG A 52 28.85 17.61 -25.94
N ASN A 53 28.83 18.09 -27.17
CA ASN A 53 29.65 19.23 -27.62
C ASN A 53 29.03 20.60 -27.32
N ASP A 54 27.78 20.63 -26.85
CA ASP A 54 27.09 21.87 -26.51
C ASP A 54 27.72 22.51 -25.26
N ILE A 55 28.03 23.79 -25.29
CA ILE A 55 28.50 24.50 -24.10
C ILE A 55 27.25 25.09 -23.44
N VAL A 56 26.83 24.49 -22.32
CA VAL A 56 25.66 24.91 -21.55
C VAL A 56 26.17 25.53 -20.26
N GLU A 57 25.76 26.77 -19.97
CA GLU A 57 26.19 27.49 -18.77
C GLU A 57 25.58 26.89 -17.50
N GLU A 58 24.39 26.29 -17.62
CA GLU A 58 23.66 25.71 -16.52
C GLU A 58 24.00 24.21 -16.32
N PRO A 59 23.98 23.71 -15.07
CA PRO A 59 24.38 22.35 -14.73
C PRO A 59 23.36 21.27 -15.14
N LEU A 60 22.60 21.45 -16.22
CA LEU A 60 21.61 20.48 -16.73
C LEU A 60 22.25 19.13 -17.12
N LYS A 61 23.46 19.17 -17.68
CA LYS A 61 24.23 17.94 -17.97
C LYS A 61 24.67 17.21 -16.69
N VAL A 62 25.01 17.97 -15.66
CA VAL A 62 25.35 17.43 -14.34
C VAL A 62 24.13 16.75 -13.74
N PHE A 63 22.95 17.38 -13.83
CA PHE A 63 21.69 16.79 -13.41
C PHE A 63 21.43 15.43 -14.07
N LEU A 64 21.48 15.35 -15.41
CA LEU A 64 21.24 14.09 -16.13
C LEU A 64 22.29 13.03 -15.79
N THR A 65 23.55 13.42 -15.59
CA THR A 65 24.61 12.49 -15.19
C THR A 65 24.33 11.91 -13.80
N GLY A 66 24.01 12.75 -12.81
CA GLY A 66 23.64 12.28 -11.47
C GLY A 66 22.36 11.44 -11.46
N TYR A 67 21.39 11.81 -12.30
CA TYR A 67 20.16 11.05 -12.49
C TYR A 67 20.43 9.64 -13.03
N ILE A 68 21.32 9.49 -14.03
CA ILE A 68 21.74 8.18 -14.54
C ILE A 68 22.40 7.34 -13.44
N LEU A 69 23.31 7.93 -12.65
CA LEU A 69 24.00 7.23 -11.56
C LEU A 69 23.01 6.74 -10.49
N LEU A 70 22.06 7.57 -10.09
CA LEU A 70 21.02 7.22 -9.11
C LEU A 70 20.07 6.16 -9.67
N CYS A 71 19.67 6.25 -10.94
CA CYS A 71 18.87 5.22 -11.60
C CYS A 71 19.62 3.89 -11.70
N ALA A 72 20.91 3.91 -12.01
CA ALA A 72 21.75 2.71 -12.03
C ALA A 72 21.87 2.09 -10.63
N ALA A 73 22.09 2.90 -9.59
CA ALA A 73 22.10 2.43 -8.20
C ALA A 73 20.76 1.77 -7.82
N LYS A 74 19.62 2.40 -8.16
CA LYS A 74 18.28 1.81 -7.95
C LYS A 74 18.12 0.48 -8.68
N ALA A 75 18.47 0.43 -9.97
CA ALA A 75 18.39 -0.80 -10.76
C ALA A 75 19.26 -1.93 -10.17
N ILE A 76 20.46 -1.61 -9.68
CA ILE A 76 21.34 -2.56 -9.00
C ILE A 76 20.69 -3.05 -7.70
N THR A 77 20.21 -2.15 -6.84
CA THR A 77 19.55 -2.55 -5.57
C THR A 77 18.31 -3.41 -5.80
N PHE A 78 17.50 -3.05 -6.81
CA PHE A 78 16.31 -3.80 -7.20
C PHE A 78 16.69 -5.17 -7.75
N PHE A 79 17.70 -5.25 -8.62
CA PHE A 79 18.20 -6.51 -9.14
C PHE A 79 18.77 -7.38 -8.02
N SER A 80 19.58 -6.84 -7.12
CA SER A 80 20.11 -7.57 -5.96
C SER A 80 18.98 -8.15 -5.10
N LYS A 81 17.95 -7.35 -4.80
CA LYS A 81 16.78 -7.77 -4.01
C LYS A 81 15.94 -8.85 -4.70
N ASN A 82 15.81 -8.79 -6.03
CA ASN A 82 14.96 -9.70 -6.80
C ASN A 82 15.74 -10.78 -7.56
N SER A 83 17.06 -10.86 -7.40
CA SER A 83 17.94 -11.77 -8.14
C SER A 83 17.58 -13.24 -7.90
N ALA A 84 17.19 -13.58 -6.66
CA ALA A 84 16.70 -14.91 -6.29
C ALA A 84 15.45 -15.32 -7.08
N PHE A 85 14.61 -14.35 -7.48
CA PHE A 85 13.36 -14.60 -8.21
C PHE A 85 13.60 -15.13 -9.64
N PHE A 86 14.78 -14.87 -10.20
CA PHE A 86 15.14 -15.36 -11.53
C PHE A 86 15.63 -16.81 -11.54
N HIS A 87 16.09 -17.33 -10.39
CA HIS A 87 16.74 -18.63 -10.30
C HIS A 87 15.87 -19.74 -9.69
N ILE A 88 14.78 -19.41 -8.99
CA ILE A 88 14.02 -20.38 -8.18
C ILE A 88 12.60 -20.57 -8.75
N ASN A 89 12.22 -21.82 -9.06
CA ASN A 89 10.85 -22.20 -9.49
C ASN A 89 9.87 -22.37 -8.32
N ARG A 90 10.29 -22.04 -7.09
CA ARG A 90 9.57 -22.20 -5.82
C ARG A 90 9.60 -20.85 -5.13
N LEU A 91 8.47 -20.40 -4.57
CA LEU A 91 8.43 -19.18 -3.76
C LEU A 91 9.50 -19.31 -2.67
N PRO A 92 10.51 -18.42 -2.60
CA PRO A 92 11.39 -18.40 -1.46
C PRO A 92 10.52 -18.16 -0.23
N GLU A 93 10.71 -18.97 0.82
CA GLU A 93 10.30 -18.54 2.16
C GLU A 93 10.87 -17.14 2.36
N TYR A 94 10.07 -16.23 2.93
CA TYR A 94 10.43 -14.83 3.15
C TYR A 94 11.80 -14.79 3.86
N GLU A 95 12.86 -14.64 3.07
CA GLU A 95 14.21 -14.59 3.57
C GLU A 95 14.37 -13.20 4.16
N GLU A 96 14.68 -13.12 5.45
CA GLU A 96 14.86 -11.85 6.16
C GLU A 96 15.77 -10.94 5.32
N SER A 97 15.15 -9.94 4.71
CA SER A 97 15.82 -8.96 3.86
C SER A 97 17.06 -8.47 4.60
N ASN A 98 18.25 -8.72 4.06
CA ASN A 98 19.51 -8.28 4.65
C ASN A 98 19.40 -6.79 5.01
N ASN A 99 19.36 -6.48 6.31
CA ASN A 99 18.98 -5.15 6.82
C ASN A 99 19.81 -4.04 6.17
N GLY A 100 21.08 -4.31 5.83
CA GLY A 100 21.96 -3.37 5.13
C GLY A 100 21.49 -2.99 3.72
N LEU A 101 20.94 -3.93 2.94
CA LEU A 101 20.47 -3.64 1.58
C LEU A 101 19.19 -2.79 1.59
N ALA A 102 18.30 -3.04 2.56
CA ALA A 102 17.09 -2.24 2.76
C ALA A 102 17.43 -0.78 3.14
N VAL A 103 18.34 -0.60 4.10
CA VAL A 103 18.83 0.73 4.49
C VAL A 103 19.47 1.46 3.30
N PHE A 104 20.29 0.77 2.51
CA PHE A 104 20.92 1.36 1.33
C PHE A 104 19.90 1.74 0.25
N SER A 105 18.91 0.89 -0.04
CA SER A 105 17.81 1.20 -0.97
C SER A 105 17.06 2.47 -0.54
N ASN A 106 16.71 2.58 0.74
CA ASN A 106 16.03 3.74 1.29
C ASN A 106 16.90 5.01 1.20
N LEU A 107 18.21 4.89 1.45
CA LEU A 107 19.16 5.99 1.28
C LEU A 107 19.21 6.47 -0.17
N VAL A 108 19.29 5.55 -1.14
CA VAL A 108 19.28 5.88 -2.58
C VAL A 108 17.98 6.58 -2.97
N GLU A 109 16.83 6.18 -2.41
CA GLU A 109 15.55 6.87 -2.63
C GLU A 109 15.53 8.29 -2.06
N GLY A 110 16.07 8.49 -0.86
CA GLY A 110 16.22 9.81 -0.26
C GLY A 110 17.13 10.73 -1.07
N CYS A 111 18.31 10.23 -1.49
CA CYS A 111 19.22 10.94 -2.37
C CYS A 111 18.57 11.31 -3.72
N ASN A 112 17.72 10.43 -4.26
CA ASN A 112 17.00 10.69 -5.51
C ASN A 112 15.96 11.81 -5.39
N LEU A 113 15.20 11.85 -4.28
CA LEU A 113 14.28 12.96 -4.02
C LEU A 113 15.05 14.28 -3.89
N PHE A 114 16.15 14.29 -3.14
CA PHE A 114 17.01 15.47 -3.02
C PHE A 114 17.55 15.92 -4.39
N TRP A 115 17.98 14.98 -5.23
CA TRP A 115 18.47 15.28 -6.58
C TRP A 115 17.39 15.91 -7.47
N TYR A 116 16.13 15.47 -7.37
CA TYR A 116 15.02 16.11 -8.08
C TYR A 116 14.74 17.54 -7.60
N ILE A 117 14.84 17.80 -6.29
CA ILE A 117 14.70 19.16 -5.75
C ILE A 117 15.82 20.06 -6.30
N LEU A 118 17.06 19.58 -6.30
CA LEU A 118 18.21 20.31 -6.85
C LEU A 118 18.06 20.54 -8.37
N GLY A 119 17.60 19.54 -9.10
CA GLY A 119 17.31 19.64 -10.52
C GLY A 119 16.22 20.65 -10.85
N TYR A 120 15.16 20.71 -10.04
CA TYR A 120 14.12 21.74 -10.18
C TYR A 120 14.68 23.15 -9.94
N HIS A 121 15.51 23.33 -8.90
CA HIS A 121 16.19 24.59 -8.65
C HIS A 121 17.07 25.02 -9.84
N TRP A 122 17.87 24.10 -10.40
CA TRP A 122 18.66 24.39 -11.60
C TRP A 122 17.82 24.69 -12.84
N LEU A 123 16.67 24.02 -12.99
CA LEU A 123 15.74 24.29 -14.08
C LEU A 123 15.13 25.70 -13.97
N GLN A 124 14.88 26.21 -12.76
CA GLN A 124 14.36 27.57 -12.55
C GLN A 124 15.38 28.66 -12.92
N GLN A 125 16.68 28.36 -12.80
CA GLN A 125 17.75 29.30 -13.17
C GLN A 125 17.89 29.46 -14.70
N CYS A 126 17.27 28.58 -15.48
CA CYS A 126 17.33 28.55 -16.93
C CYS A 126 16.23 29.40 -17.57
N GLU A 127 16.55 30.60 -18.04
CA GLU A 127 15.57 31.45 -18.76
C GLU A 127 15.44 31.07 -20.25
N ASN A 128 16.56 30.76 -20.93
CA ASN A 128 16.60 30.59 -22.39
C ASN A 128 16.85 29.15 -22.87
N CYS A 129 17.01 28.18 -21.96
CA CYS A 129 17.38 26.79 -22.31
C CYS A 129 16.34 26.05 -23.15
N SER A 130 15.07 26.46 -23.11
CA SER A 130 14.00 25.87 -23.91
C SER A 130 14.19 26.08 -25.42
N GLN A 131 14.91 27.15 -25.80
CA GLN A 131 15.19 27.50 -27.20
C GLN A 131 16.61 27.11 -27.63
N THR A 132 17.61 27.26 -26.74
CA THR A 132 19.02 26.96 -27.08
C THR A 132 19.32 25.47 -27.11
N HIS A 133 18.84 24.70 -26.12
CA HIS A 133 19.09 23.27 -25.99
C HIS A 133 17.81 22.49 -25.64
N PRO A 134 16.83 22.45 -26.56
CA PRO A 134 15.49 21.91 -26.28
C PRO A 134 15.52 20.45 -25.83
N LEU A 135 16.34 19.60 -26.45
CA LEU A 135 16.41 18.17 -26.08
C LEU A 135 16.85 17.97 -24.62
N LEU A 136 17.85 18.73 -24.16
CA LEU A 136 18.36 18.65 -22.80
C LEU A 136 17.33 19.17 -21.79
N TYR A 137 16.71 20.31 -22.11
CA TYR A 137 15.70 20.95 -21.30
C TYR A 137 14.46 20.05 -21.12
N TYR A 138 13.82 19.63 -22.21
CA TYR A 138 12.61 18.82 -22.13
C TYR A 138 12.84 17.44 -21.50
N THR A 139 14.00 16.82 -21.76
CA THR A 139 14.36 15.55 -21.09
C THR A 139 14.45 15.74 -19.58
N THR A 140 15.10 16.82 -19.12
CA THR A 140 15.22 17.14 -17.69
C THR A 140 13.84 17.43 -17.07
N VAL A 141 13.00 18.22 -17.74
CA VAL A 141 11.62 18.52 -17.32
C VAL A 141 10.79 17.25 -17.17
N ILE A 142 10.81 16.35 -18.17
CA ILE A 142 10.04 15.11 -18.16
C ILE A 142 10.46 14.23 -16.97
N TRP A 143 11.77 14.05 -16.74
CA TRP A 143 12.24 13.24 -15.61
C TRP A 143 11.90 13.83 -14.26
N LEU A 144 11.96 15.16 -14.11
CA LEU A 144 11.53 15.85 -12.90
C LEU A 144 10.03 15.65 -12.64
N ILE A 145 9.18 15.88 -13.64
CA ILE A 145 7.73 15.70 -13.52
C ILE A 145 7.39 14.26 -13.14
N LEU A 146 7.90 13.28 -13.89
CA LEU A 146 7.68 11.85 -13.60
C LEU A 146 8.19 11.47 -12.21
N GLY A 147 9.33 12.04 -11.80
CA GLY A 147 9.89 11.90 -10.47
C GLY A 147 8.95 12.39 -9.38
N PHE A 148 8.53 13.65 -9.42
CA PHE A 148 7.62 14.21 -8.42
C PHE A 148 6.27 13.51 -8.39
N VAL A 149 5.69 13.18 -9.55
CA VAL A 149 4.42 12.42 -9.62
C VAL A 149 4.55 11.06 -8.94
N SER A 150 5.66 10.34 -9.16
CA SER A 150 5.88 9.03 -8.53
C SER A 150 5.95 9.08 -6.99
N TYR A 151 6.36 10.21 -6.40
CA TYR A 151 6.41 10.41 -4.95
C TYR A 151 5.12 11.02 -4.38
N ILE A 152 4.46 11.92 -5.11
CA ILE A 152 3.23 12.59 -4.65
C ILE A 152 2.02 11.65 -4.74
N LEU A 153 1.90 10.86 -5.82
CA LEU A 153 0.77 9.95 -6.04
C LEU A 153 0.53 8.97 -4.87
N PRO A 154 1.54 8.25 -4.34
CA PRO A 154 1.32 7.36 -3.19
C PRO A 154 0.93 8.13 -1.92
N LEU A 155 1.48 9.33 -1.68
CA LEU A 155 1.08 10.15 -0.54
C LEU A 155 -0.39 10.57 -0.63
N VAL A 156 -0.82 11.01 -1.81
CA VAL A 156 -2.22 11.34 -2.08
C VAL A 156 -3.10 10.10 -1.91
N ALA A 157 -2.70 8.95 -2.44
CA ALA A 157 -3.44 7.70 -2.26
C ALA A 157 -3.59 7.31 -0.78
N ILE A 158 -2.53 7.44 0.02
CA ILE A 158 -2.57 7.18 1.46
C ILE A 158 -3.55 8.12 2.15
N VAL A 159 -3.49 9.43 1.87
CA VAL A 159 -4.42 10.42 2.45
C VAL A 159 -5.86 10.11 2.07
N LEU A 160 -6.12 9.78 0.80
CA LEU A 160 -7.46 9.39 0.33
C LEU A 160 -7.95 8.11 1.00
N LEU A 161 -7.09 7.11 1.19
CA LEU A 161 -7.42 5.89 1.92
C LEU A 161 -7.76 6.17 3.38
N LEU A 162 -7.01 7.05 4.06
CA LEU A 162 -7.32 7.45 5.44
C LEU A 162 -8.66 8.19 5.54
N ILE A 163 -8.97 9.06 4.59
CA ILE A 163 -10.27 9.75 4.50
C ILE A 163 -11.39 8.73 4.24
N LEU A 164 -11.17 7.79 3.31
CA LEU A 164 -12.14 6.74 3.00
C LEU A 164 -12.41 5.86 4.23
N VAL A 165 -11.36 5.39 4.91
CA VAL A 165 -11.49 4.61 6.15
C VAL A 165 -12.24 5.41 7.22
N SER A 166 -12.00 6.72 7.31
CA SER A 166 -12.74 7.60 8.23
C SER A 166 -14.24 7.71 7.89
N TYR A 167 -14.60 7.61 6.61
CA TYR A 167 -15.99 7.70 6.14
C TYR A 167 -16.73 6.34 6.21
N VAL A 168 -16.02 5.22 6.15
CA VAL A 168 -16.60 3.86 6.09
C VAL A 168 -16.92 3.30 7.49
N LYS A 169 -17.13 4.13 8.52
CA LYS A 169 -17.59 3.64 9.82
C LYS A 169 -18.89 2.83 9.65
N PRO A 170 -18.95 1.54 10.07
CA PRO A 170 -20.09 0.69 9.83
C PRO A 170 -21.33 1.23 10.55
N LYS A 171 -22.47 1.30 9.86
CA LYS A 171 -23.76 1.61 10.50
C LYS A 171 -24.22 0.38 11.28
N LEU A 172 -24.10 0.46 12.61
CA LEU A 172 -24.52 -0.61 13.52
C LEU A 172 -26.04 -0.64 13.67
N LYS A 173 -26.61 -1.85 13.80
CA LYS A 173 -28.04 -2.05 14.00
C LYS A 173 -28.45 -1.41 15.33
N THR A 174 -29.39 -0.49 15.29
CA THR A 174 -29.95 0.18 16.48
C THR A 174 -31.44 -0.10 16.53
N VAL A 175 -31.94 -0.50 17.69
CA VAL A 175 -33.35 -0.80 17.94
C VAL A 175 -33.83 -0.03 19.16
N VAL A 176 -35.11 0.30 19.21
CA VAL A 176 -35.76 0.89 20.38
C VAL A 176 -36.22 -0.26 21.27
N PHE A 177 -35.75 -0.29 22.52
CA PHE A 177 -36.17 -1.29 23.49
C PHE A 177 -37.60 -1.01 23.95
N HIS A 178 -38.47 -2.01 23.95
CA HIS A 178 -39.85 -1.92 24.45
C HIS A 178 -40.06 -2.87 25.64
N ASN A 179 -39.53 -4.09 25.56
CA ASN A 179 -39.63 -5.10 26.62
C ASN A 179 -38.52 -6.15 26.52
N ASP A 180 -38.43 -7.03 27.53
CA ASP A 180 -37.41 -8.10 27.60
C ASP A 180 -37.43 -9.08 26.42
N SER A 181 -38.50 -9.14 25.61
CA SER A 181 -38.56 -10.01 24.42
C SER A 181 -37.77 -9.47 23.23
N ASP A 182 -37.34 -8.21 23.27
CA ASP A 182 -36.53 -7.58 22.22
C ASP A 182 -35.05 -8.00 22.25
N ILE A 183 -34.60 -8.64 23.34
CA ILE A 183 -33.21 -9.05 23.55
C ILE A 183 -33.15 -10.57 23.67
N HIS A 184 -32.44 -11.21 22.75
CA HIS A 184 -32.42 -12.67 22.61
C HIS A 184 -31.75 -13.42 23.77
N ASP A 185 -30.87 -12.78 24.55
CA ASP A 185 -30.14 -13.41 25.65
C ASP A 185 -30.82 -13.28 27.02
N GLY A 186 -31.97 -12.59 27.08
CA GLY A 186 -32.74 -12.37 28.31
C GLY A 186 -32.07 -11.47 29.34
N ASN A 187 -30.94 -10.81 29.01
CA ASN A 187 -30.19 -9.98 29.92
C ASN A 187 -30.36 -8.49 29.56
N SER A 188 -31.47 -7.90 29.98
CA SER A 188 -31.88 -6.52 29.64
C SER A 188 -31.09 -5.43 30.36
N ARG A 189 -29.75 -5.51 30.37
CA ARG A 189 -28.87 -4.52 30.98
C ARG A 189 -27.69 -4.14 30.10
N CYS A 190 -27.23 -2.90 30.22
CA CYS A 190 -26.01 -2.45 29.59
C CYS A 190 -24.82 -2.69 30.52
N VAL A 191 -23.79 -3.39 30.05
CA VAL A 191 -22.60 -3.69 30.89
C VAL A 191 -21.61 -2.53 30.98
N ILE A 192 -21.80 -1.44 30.23
CA ILE A 192 -20.94 -0.25 30.28
C ILE A 192 -21.37 0.65 31.45
N CYS A 193 -22.66 1.00 31.53
CA CYS A 193 -23.21 1.81 32.63
C CYS A 193 -23.79 0.98 33.78
N TYR A 194 -23.93 -0.34 33.62
CA TYR A 194 -24.54 -1.27 34.58
C TYR A 194 -26.04 -1.03 34.87
N GLU A 195 -26.73 -0.26 34.03
CA GLU A 195 -28.17 0.03 34.15
C GLU A 195 -29.02 -0.89 33.26
N ASN A 196 -30.26 -1.14 33.69
CA ASN A 196 -31.26 -1.88 32.91
C ASN A 196 -31.82 -1.02 31.77
N TYR A 197 -32.21 -1.63 30.66
CA TYR A 197 -32.89 -0.91 29.58
C TYR A 197 -34.30 -0.51 30.01
N VAL A 198 -34.71 0.70 29.62
CA VAL A 198 -36.05 1.24 29.87
C VAL A 198 -36.80 1.32 28.54
N PRO A 199 -38.13 1.10 28.51
CA PRO A 199 -38.90 1.28 27.28
C PRO A 199 -38.65 2.65 26.65
N GLY A 200 -38.26 2.67 25.36
CA GLY A 200 -37.82 3.86 24.63
C GLY A 200 -36.29 4.02 24.52
N SER A 201 -35.50 3.26 25.28
CA SER A 201 -34.03 3.31 25.19
C SER A 201 -33.53 2.83 23.82
N LEU A 202 -32.55 3.52 23.26
CA LEU A 202 -31.85 3.10 22.04
C LEU A 202 -30.77 2.08 22.38
N VAL A 203 -30.92 0.87 21.87
CA VAL A 203 -29.99 -0.24 22.04
C VAL A 203 -29.30 -0.53 20.73
N LYS A 204 -27.98 -0.58 20.75
CA LYS A 204 -27.13 -0.80 19.58
C LYS A 204 -26.46 -2.17 19.68
N PHE A 205 -26.52 -2.91 18.59
CA PHE A 205 -25.97 -4.26 18.44
C PHE A 205 -24.68 -4.20 17.62
N LEU A 206 -23.63 -4.83 18.15
CA LEU A 206 -22.36 -5.01 17.44
C LEU A 206 -22.45 -6.22 16.48
N PRO A 207 -21.51 -6.38 15.52
CA PRO A 207 -21.48 -7.54 14.62
C PRO A 207 -21.32 -8.89 15.33
N CYS A 208 -20.83 -8.87 16.57
CA CYS A 208 -20.75 -10.04 17.45
C CYS A 208 -22.03 -10.28 18.28
N ASP A 209 -23.15 -9.68 17.88
CA ASP A 209 -24.49 -9.73 18.49
C ASP A 209 -24.63 -9.20 19.93
N HIS A 210 -23.55 -8.73 20.55
CA HIS A 210 -23.62 -8.06 21.85
C HIS A 210 -24.30 -6.69 21.75
N HIS A 211 -25.08 -6.34 22.78
CA HIS A 211 -25.93 -5.16 22.80
C HIS A 211 -25.59 -4.21 23.96
N PHE A 212 -25.77 -2.91 23.73
CA PHE A 212 -25.44 -1.84 24.67
C PHE A 212 -26.36 -0.63 24.43
N HIS A 213 -26.45 0.30 25.39
CA HIS A 213 -27.01 1.61 25.10
C HIS A 213 -26.23 2.28 23.97
N CYS A 214 -26.94 2.92 23.04
CA CYS A 214 -26.34 3.58 21.88
C CYS A 214 -25.25 4.59 22.31
N GLU A 215 -25.55 5.43 23.30
CA GLU A 215 -24.63 6.45 23.81
C GLU A 215 -23.39 5.82 24.45
N CYS A 216 -23.56 4.81 25.30
CA CYS A 216 -22.46 4.14 25.99
C CYS A 216 -21.49 3.46 25.03
N VAL A 217 -22.02 2.76 24.02
CA VAL A 217 -21.16 2.06 23.05
C VAL A 217 -20.54 3.02 22.03
N ASP A 218 -21.21 4.11 21.67
CA ASP A 218 -20.62 5.12 20.79
C ASP A 218 -19.43 5.82 21.45
N GLU A 219 -19.52 6.14 22.75
CA GLU A 219 -18.38 6.69 23.51
C GLU A 219 -17.23 5.68 23.59
N TRP A 220 -17.54 4.40 23.85
CA TRP A 220 -16.53 3.35 23.84
C TRP A 220 -15.85 3.20 22.47
N LEU A 221 -16.64 3.17 21.38
CA LEU A 221 -16.15 3.00 20.00
C LEU A 221 -15.39 4.22 19.47
N ASN A 222 -15.53 5.38 20.10
CA ASN A 222 -14.67 6.54 19.83
C ASN A 222 -13.25 6.36 20.37
N ILE A 223 -13.05 5.49 21.36
CA ILE A 223 -11.74 5.23 21.99
C ILE A 223 -11.15 3.89 21.50
N ARG A 224 -11.98 2.85 21.37
CA ARG A 224 -11.56 1.49 20.99
C ARG A 224 -12.55 0.89 20.00
N ASP A 225 -12.05 0.34 18.92
CA ASP A 225 -12.83 -0.34 17.87
C ASP A 225 -13.22 -1.78 18.21
N THR A 226 -13.24 -2.16 19.50
CA THR A 226 -13.46 -3.53 19.98
C THR A 226 -14.66 -3.64 20.90
N CYS A 227 -15.34 -4.79 20.86
CA CYS A 227 -16.47 -5.09 21.75
C CYS A 227 -16.01 -5.12 23.23
N PRO A 228 -16.69 -4.41 24.15
CA PRO A 228 -16.37 -4.45 25.59
C PRO A 228 -16.45 -5.85 26.22
N LEU A 229 -17.28 -6.73 25.67
CA LEU A 229 -17.54 -8.08 26.22
C LEU A 229 -16.57 -9.12 25.68
N CYS A 230 -16.46 -9.25 24.36
CA CYS A 230 -15.68 -10.32 23.72
C CYS A 230 -14.36 -9.85 23.09
N LYS A 231 -14.07 -8.54 23.11
CA LYS A 231 -12.87 -7.92 22.51
C LYS A 231 -12.71 -8.12 21.00
N LYS A 232 -13.70 -8.69 20.31
CA LYS A 232 -13.72 -8.78 18.85
C LYS A 232 -13.76 -7.40 18.22
N SER A 233 -13.06 -7.20 17.11
CA SER A 233 -13.11 -5.94 16.35
C SER A 233 -14.52 -5.73 15.81
N THR A 234 -14.93 -4.47 15.77
CA THR A 234 -16.19 -4.03 15.16
C THR A 234 -16.03 -3.68 13.67
N SER A 235 -14.81 -3.76 13.16
CA SER A 235 -14.50 -3.53 11.74
C SER A 235 -14.88 -4.74 10.90
N ILE A 236 -15.76 -4.54 9.92
CA ILE A 236 -16.17 -5.56 8.93
C ILE A 236 -14.95 -6.10 8.15
N LEU A 237 -13.87 -5.32 8.04
CA LEU A 237 -12.63 -5.78 7.41
C LEU A 237 -11.96 -6.92 8.19
N TYR A 238 -12.10 -6.96 9.51
CA TYR A 238 -11.57 -8.06 10.32
C TYR A 238 -12.31 -9.36 10.02
N ASP A 239 -13.65 -9.33 9.90
CA ASP A 239 -14.43 -10.51 9.55
C ASP A 239 -14.09 -11.03 8.14
N LEU A 240 -13.80 -10.14 7.18
CA LEU A 240 -13.35 -10.55 5.84
C LEU A 240 -11.96 -11.21 5.86
N ILE A 241 -11.04 -10.72 6.69
CA ILE A 241 -9.70 -11.30 6.84
C ILE A 241 -9.77 -12.64 7.61
N GLU A 242 -10.54 -12.70 8.69
CA GLU A 242 -10.70 -13.91 9.51
C GLU A 242 -11.46 -15.01 8.75
N SER A 243 -12.42 -14.65 7.89
CA SER A 243 -13.08 -15.60 6.97
C SER A 243 -12.15 -16.19 5.90
N ALA A 244 -11.02 -15.53 5.60
CA ALA A 244 -10.00 -16.04 4.68
C ALA A 244 -8.99 -16.97 5.37
N ASP A 245 -8.80 -16.82 6.69
CA ASP A 245 -7.83 -17.59 7.50
C ASP A 245 -8.48 -18.70 8.35
N SER A 246 -9.81 -18.79 8.39
CA SER A 246 -10.55 -19.83 9.12
C SER A 246 -10.52 -21.18 8.38
N PRO A 247 -9.84 -22.22 8.90
CA PRO A 247 -10.01 -23.57 8.39
C PRO A 247 -11.39 -24.10 8.84
N VAL A 248 -12.26 -24.40 7.87
CA VAL A 248 -13.48 -25.19 8.08
C VAL A 248 -13.10 -26.64 8.37
#